data_AF-A0A849H2Y8-F1
#
_entry.id   AF-A0A849H2Y8-F1
#
_cell.length_a   1.000
_cell.length_b   1.000
_cell.length_c   1.000
_cell.angle_alpha   90.00
_cell.angle_beta   90.00
_cell.angle_gamma   90.00
#
_symmetry.space_group_name_H-M   'P 1'
#
loop_
_entity.id
_entity.type
_entity.pdbx_description
1 polymer ?
#
loop_
_entity_poly.entity_id
_entity_poly.type
_entity_poly.pdbx_seq_one_letter_code
_entity_poly.pdbx_strand_id
1 'polypeptide(L)'
;VNRPEFLYAKQKGLKLLCANPDVIVDRGERREWCAGALAALYEEMGGTSLYFGKPHPPVYTLARQRLGQLGGTVPDSRILCIGDGINTDIKGALGEDLDSLFITGGLAKEETRTNRQPDANALERYISEVQITPTYAVGFLR
;
A
#
# COMPACT_ATOMS: atom_id res chain seq x y z
N VAL A 1 -22.65 -4.86 5.72
CA VAL A 1 -22.59 -3.44 6.15
C VAL A 1 -22.67 -2.57 4.89
N ASN A 2 -23.35 -1.42 4.92
CA ASN A 2 -23.54 -0.44 3.82
C ASN A 2 -24.20 -0.87 2.50
N ARG A 3 -24.66 -2.12 2.36
CA ARG A 3 -25.26 -2.62 1.10
C ARG A 3 -26.47 -1.79 0.62
N PRO A 4 -27.42 -1.36 1.48
CA PRO A 4 -28.52 -0.50 1.05
C PRO A 4 -28.06 0.85 0.48
N GLU A 5 -27.12 1.51 1.17
CA GLU A 5 -26.57 2.81 0.76
C GLU A 5 -25.78 2.68 -0.55
N PHE A 6 -25.01 1.61 -0.70
CA PHE A 6 -24.25 1.32 -1.91
C PHE A 6 -25.16 0.99 -3.09
N LEU A 7 -26.23 0.24 -2.88
CA LEU A 7 -27.21 -0.01 -3.95
C LEU A 7 -27.84 1.30 -4.42
N TYR A 8 -28.24 2.17 -3.50
CA TYR A 8 -28.78 3.49 -3.83
C TYR A 8 -27.76 4.36 -4.59
N ALA A 9 -26.53 4.46 -4.08
CA ALA A 9 -25.46 5.23 -4.72
C ALA A 9 -25.18 4.71 -6.14
N LYS A 10 -25.14 3.38 -6.33
CA LYS A 10 -24.94 2.75 -7.63
C LYS A 10 -26.08 3.08 -8.59
N GLN A 11 -27.34 2.97 -8.15
CA GLN A 11 -28.51 3.32 -8.97
C GLN A 11 -28.50 4.80 -9.41
N LYS A 12 -27.86 5.67 -8.63
CA LYS A 12 -27.64 7.08 -8.95
C LYS A 12 -26.39 7.35 -9.78
N GLY A 13 -25.62 6.31 -10.15
CA GLY A 13 -24.38 6.47 -10.92
C GLY A 13 -23.26 7.19 -10.17
N LEU A 14 -23.28 7.18 -8.83
CA LEU A 14 -22.26 7.82 -8.03
C LEU A 14 -20.94 7.03 -8.09
N LYS A 15 -19.82 7.75 -8.02
CA LYS A 15 -18.49 7.16 -7.87
C LYS A 15 -18.09 7.20 -6.40
N LEU A 16 -17.43 6.16 -5.93
CA LEU A 16 -16.92 6.09 -4.55
C LEU A 16 -15.43 6.45 -4.54
N LEU A 17 -15.08 7.56 -3.90
CA LEU A 17 -13.67 7.94 -3.72
C LEU A 17 -13.08 7.18 -2.53
N CYS A 18 -12.13 6.29 -2.80
CA CYS A 18 -11.37 5.55 -1.79
C CYS A 18 -10.10 6.33 -1.42
N ALA A 19 -10.16 7.02 -0.28
CA ALA A 19 -9.03 7.82 0.23
C ALA A 19 -7.91 6.96 0.83
N ASN A 20 -8.24 5.77 1.35
CA ASN A 20 -7.27 4.79 1.84
C ASN A 20 -7.55 3.41 1.20
N PRO A 21 -6.72 2.94 0.25
CA PRO A 21 -6.89 1.66 -0.43
C PRO A 21 -6.64 0.44 0.45
N ASP A 22 -6.08 0.62 1.65
CA ASP A 22 -5.82 -0.50 2.56
C ASP A 22 -7.11 -1.26 2.86
N VAL A 23 -7.02 -2.59 2.77
CA VAL A 23 -8.15 -3.48 3.05
C VAL A 23 -8.19 -3.83 4.53
N ILE A 24 -7.03 -4.12 5.12
CA ILE A 24 -6.85 -4.44 6.54
C ILE A 24 -5.64 -3.67 7.07
N VAL A 25 -5.70 -3.23 8.32
CA VAL A 25 -4.56 -2.65 9.06
C VAL A 25 -4.43 -3.32 10.43
N ASP A 26 -3.19 -3.47 10.92
CA ASP A 26 -2.92 -3.87 12.30
C ASP A 26 -2.88 -2.64 13.22
N ARG A 27 -3.82 -2.57 14.17
CA ARG A 27 -3.88 -1.54 15.21
C ARG A 27 -3.52 -2.15 16.57
N GLY A 28 -2.23 -2.14 16.89
CA GLY A 28 -1.70 -2.88 18.03
C GLY A 28 -1.83 -4.39 17.78
N GLU A 29 -2.59 -5.09 18.62
CA GLU A 29 -2.82 -6.55 18.49
C GLU A 29 -4.10 -6.90 17.73
N ARG A 30 -4.79 -5.92 17.13
CA ARG A 30 -6.09 -6.12 16.46
C ARG A 30 -6.00 -5.78 14.98
N ARG A 31 -6.47 -6.71 14.13
CA ARG A 31 -6.73 -6.46 12.70
C ARG A 31 -8.06 -5.72 12.52
N GLU A 32 -8.03 -4.60 11.81
CA GLU A 32 -9.21 -3.78 11.50
C GLU A 32 -9.41 -3.64 9.99
N TRP A 33 -10.66 -3.72 9.51
CA TRP A 33 -10.99 -3.47 8.11
C TRP A 33 -10.99 -1.97 7.82
N CYS A 34 -10.43 -1.60 6.66
CA CYS A 34 -10.24 -0.22 6.25
C CYS A 34 -11.13 0.18 5.07
N ALA A 35 -11.01 1.44 4.61
CA ALA A 35 -11.83 1.99 3.52
C ALA A 35 -11.67 1.24 2.20
N GLY A 36 -10.53 0.57 1.95
CA GLY A 36 -10.33 -0.28 0.78
C GLY A 36 -11.29 -1.46 0.72
N ALA A 37 -11.65 -2.04 1.87
CA ALA A 37 -12.63 -3.14 1.92
C ALA A 37 -14.04 -2.69 1.49
N LEU A 38 -14.42 -1.47 1.87
CA LEU A 38 -15.68 -0.87 1.44
C LEU A 38 -15.68 -0.51 -0.04
N ALA A 39 -14.55 -0.01 -0.55
CA ALA A 39 -14.39 0.31 -1.96
C ALA A 39 -14.44 -0.93 -2.86
N ALA A 40 -13.79 -2.02 -2.45
CA ALA A 40 -13.86 -3.31 -3.12
C ALA A 40 -15.29 -3.88 -3.12
N LEU A 41 -16.00 -3.79 -2.00
CA LEU A 41 -17.40 -4.20 -1.92
C LEU A 41 -18.30 -3.38 -2.88
N TYR A 42 -18.04 -2.08 -3.01
CA TYR A 42 -18.79 -1.23 -3.94
C TYR A 42 -18.58 -1.64 -5.39
N GLU A 43 -17.35 -2.01 -5.77
CA GLU A 43 -17.01 -2.53 -7.10
C GLU A 43 -17.61 -3.91 -7.36
N GLU A 44 -17.56 -4.81 -6.38
CA GLU A 44 -18.21 -6.14 -6.46
C GLU A 44 -19.72 -6.00 -6.74
N MET A 45 -20.34 -4.96 -6.17
CA MET A 45 -21.75 -4.63 -6.43
C MET A 45 -21.99 -3.97 -7.80
N GLY A 46 -20.96 -3.74 -8.60
CA GLY A 46 -21.01 -3.10 -9.92
C GLY A 46 -20.96 -1.57 -9.90
N GLY A 47 -20.62 -0.97 -8.76
CA GLY A 47 -20.30 0.46 -8.66
C GLY A 47 -18.89 0.76 -9.18
N THR A 48 -18.54 2.04 -9.31
CA THR A 48 -17.19 2.47 -9.68
C THR A 48 -16.49 3.10 -8.48
N SER A 49 -15.39 2.50 -8.04
CA SER A 49 -14.51 3.09 -7.03
C SER A 49 -13.31 3.78 -7.69
N LEU A 50 -12.85 4.87 -7.09
CA LEU A 50 -11.66 5.62 -7.51
C LEU A 50 -10.64 5.57 -6.39
N TYR A 51 -9.44 5.04 -6.64
CA TYR A 51 -8.40 4.85 -5.63
C TYR A 51 -7.28 5.88 -5.79
N PHE A 52 -6.90 6.54 -4.69
CA PHE A 52 -5.90 7.62 -4.70
C PHE A 52 -4.71 7.41 -3.74
N GLY A 53 -4.72 6.36 -2.93
CA GLY A 53 -3.58 6.00 -2.09
C GLY A 53 -2.59 5.04 -2.78
N LYS A 54 -1.64 4.50 -2.03
CA LYS A 54 -0.70 3.49 -2.54
C LYS A 54 -1.46 2.22 -2.98
N PRO A 55 -1.06 1.54 -4.06
CA PRO A 55 0.13 1.76 -4.89
C PRO A 55 -0.10 2.73 -6.07
N HIS A 56 -1.16 3.55 -6.07
CA HIS A 56 -1.55 4.32 -7.25
C HIS A 56 -0.72 5.60 -7.44
N PRO A 57 -0.44 6.03 -8.70
CA PRO A 57 0.39 7.20 -9.01
C PRO A 57 0.02 8.54 -8.34
N PRO A 58 -1.27 8.88 -8.09
CA PRO A 58 -1.64 10.19 -7.55
C PRO A 58 -0.97 10.53 -6.20
N VAL A 59 -0.77 9.55 -5.31
CA VAL A 59 -0.12 9.81 -4.01
C VAL A 59 1.37 10.14 -4.18
N TYR A 60 2.05 9.48 -5.12
CA TYR A 60 3.46 9.73 -5.43
C TYR A 60 3.65 11.08 -6.13
N THR A 61 2.76 11.42 -7.05
CA THR A 61 2.72 12.75 -7.67
C THR A 61 2.57 13.85 -6.62
N LEU A 62 1.65 13.69 -5.67
CA LEU A 62 1.47 14.63 -4.56
C LEU A 62 2.72 14.72 -3.67
N ALA A 63 3.35 13.59 -3.35
CA ALA A 63 4.57 13.57 -2.56
C ALA A 63 5.72 14.33 -3.25
N ARG A 64 5.91 14.14 -4.57
CA ARG A 64 6.91 14.87 -5.37
C ARG A 64 6.63 16.37 -5.43
N GLN A 65 5.37 16.77 -5.59
CA GLN A 65 4.99 18.19 -5.56
C GLN A 65 5.34 18.83 -4.21
N ARG A 66 5.04 18.15 -3.10
CA ARG A 66 5.40 18.62 -1.75
C ARG A 66 6.91 18.67 -1.55
N LEU A 67 7.64 17.67 -2.04
CA LEU A 67 9.11 17.65 -2.00
C LEU A 67 9.71 18.85 -2.76
N GLY A 68 9.17 19.16 -3.94
CA GLY A 68 9.58 20.32 -4.74
C GLY A 68 9.41 21.65 -4.02
N GLN A 69 8.38 21.79 -3.18
CA GLN A 69 8.13 22.98 -2.37
C GLN A 69 9.16 23.18 -1.25
N LEU A 70 9.88 22.14 -0.84
CA LEU A 70 10.83 22.18 0.28
C LEU A 70 12.27 22.57 -0.12
N GLY A 71 12.64 22.48 -1.40
CA GLY A 71 14.03 22.75 -1.79
C GLY A 71 14.39 22.54 -3.26
N GLY A 72 13.41 22.53 -4.16
CA GLY A 72 13.63 22.31 -5.60
C GLY A 72 13.54 20.84 -6.00
N THR A 73 13.97 20.54 -7.23
CA THR A 73 13.79 19.22 -7.84
C THR A 73 14.76 18.20 -7.25
N VAL A 74 14.23 17.17 -6.59
CA VAL A 74 15.00 15.99 -6.15
C VAL A 74 14.90 14.91 -7.23
N PRO A 75 16.03 14.37 -7.72
CA PRO A 75 16.00 13.30 -8.71
C PRO A 75 15.54 11.98 -8.08
N ASP A 76 14.92 11.12 -8.89
CA ASP A 76 14.30 9.85 -8.46
C ASP A 76 15.29 8.91 -7.78
N SER A 77 16.52 8.84 -8.27
CA SER A 77 17.66 8.12 -7.66
C SER A 77 18.03 8.55 -6.23
N ARG A 78 17.41 9.61 -5.70
CA ARG A 78 17.61 10.14 -4.35
C ARG A 78 16.36 9.99 -3.48
N ILE A 79 15.32 9.30 -3.97
CA ILE A 79 14.07 9.05 -3.27
C ILE A 79 14.03 7.58 -2.87
N LEU A 80 13.79 7.32 -1.58
CA LEU A 80 13.60 5.99 -1.04
C LEU A 80 12.19 5.88 -0.45
N CYS A 81 11.38 4.97 -0.97
CA CYS A 81 10.08 4.61 -0.42
C CYS A 81 10.27 3.59 0.70
N ILE A 82 9.70 3.86 1.88
CA ILE A 82 9.87 2.99 3.06
C ILE A 82 8.50 2.56 3.55
N GLY A 83 8.29 1.25 3.74
CA GLY A 83 7.04 0.74 4.30
C GLY A 83 7.01 -0.78 4.46
N ASP A 84 5.96 -1.27 5.10
CA ASP A 84 5.75 -2.68 5.45
C ASP A 84 4.66 -3.35 4.59
N GLY A 85 3.98 -2.60 3.72
CA GLY A 85 3.01 -3.16 2.78
C GLY A 85 3.65 -3.53 1.43
N ILE A 86 3.85 -4.82 1.17
CA ILE A 86 4.43 -5.28 -0.11
C ILE A 86 3.57 -4.88 -1.33
N ASN A 87 2.24 -4.96 -1.19
CA ASN A 87 1.28 -4.66 -2.26
C ASN A 87 0.93 -3.16 -2.39
N THR A 88 1.39 -2.33 -1.46
CA THR A 88 1.08 -0.89 -1.41
C THR A 88 2.36 -0.07 -1.51
N ASP A 89 3.21 -0.09 -0.48
CA ASP A 89 4.48 0.65 -0.43
C ASP A 89 5.45 0.19 -1.52
N ILE A 90 5.77 -1.10 -1.51
CA ILE A 90 6.81 -1.64 -2.39
C ILE A 90 6.31 -1.71 -3.84
N LYS A 91 5.08 -2.20 -4.03
CA LYS A 91 4.44 -2.19 -5.35
C LYS A 91 4.34 -0.79 -5.95
N GLY A 92 3.99 0.21 -5.14
CA GLY A 92 3.87 1.57 -5.63
C GLY A 92 5.23 2.19 -5.93
N ALA A 93 6.26 1.95 -5.11
CA ALA A 93 7.63 2.36 -5.41
C ALA A 93 8.13 1.77 -6.73
N LEU A 94 7.91 0.45 -6.94
CA LEU A 94 8.26 -0.23 -8.19
C LEU A 94 7.50 0.34 -9.39
N GLY A 95 6.20 0.63 -9.23
CA GLY A 95 5.38 1.24 -10.28
C GLY A 95 5.82 2.66 -10.68
N GLU A 96 6.54 3.34 -9.79
CA GLU A 96 7.08 4.70 -9.99
C GLU A 96 8.59 4.71 -10.28
N ASP A 97 9.19 3.53 -10.48
CA ASP A 97 10.64 3.35 -10.71
C ASP A 97 11.51 3.97 -9.59
N LEU A 98 11.09 3.78 -8.34
CA LEU A 98 11.76 4.29 -7.14
C LEU A 98 12.35 3.16 -6.30
N ASP A 99 13.47 3.45 -5.63
CA ASP A 99 14.04 2.54 -4.65
C ASP A 99 13.09 2.33 -3.48
N SER A 100 13.05 1.09 -2.97
CA SER A 100 12.18 0.72 -1.86
C SER A 100 12.93 0.01 -0.73
N LEU A 101 12.63 0.36 0.52
CA LEU A 101 13.03 -0.36 1.72
C LEU A 101 11.81 -1.04 2.35
N PHE A 102 11.79 -2.36 2.27
CA PHE A 102 10.74 -3.20 2.84
C PHE A 102 10.98 -3.48 4.33
N ILE A 103 10.04 -3.06 5.17
CA ILE A 103 10.07 -3.30 6.62
C ILE A 103 9.33 -4.61 6.91
N THR A 104 10.08 -5.71 7.01
CA THR A 104 9.50 -7.06 7.08
C THR A 104 8.86 -7.37 8.43
N GLY A 105 9.18 -6.61 9.47
CA GLY A 105 8.64 -6.80 10.82
C GLY A 105 7.25 -6.21 11.04
N GLY A 106 6.66 -5.57 10.02
CA GLY A 106 5.26 -5.12 10.02
C GLY A 106 4.31 -6.20 9.49
N LEU A 107 3.48 -5.88 8.49
CA LEU A 107 2.43 -6.77 7.96
C LEU A 107 2.91 -8.17 7.54
N ALA A 108 4.15 -8.30 7.05
CA ALA A 108 4.70 -9.58 6.57
C ALA A 108 5.54 -10.34 7.62
N LYS A 109 5.43 -9.98 8.90
CA LYS A 109 6.30 -10.50 9.97
C LYS A 109 6.23 -12.02 10.11
N GLU A 110 5.04 -12.59 10.01
CA GLU A 110 4.84 -14.04 10.18
C GLU A 110 5.41 -14.81 8.98
N GLU A 111 5.10 -14.36 7.77
CA GLU A 111 5.51 -14.97 6.50
C GLU A 111 7.03 -14.92 6.32
N THR A 112 7.64 -13.79 6.67
CA THR A 112 9.10 -13.59 6.60
C THR A 112 9.84 -14.09 7.83
N ARG A 113 9.11 -14.61 8.83
CA ARG A 113 9.63 -15.05 10.14
C ARG A 113 10.53 -14.01 10.80
N THR A 114 10.16 -12.74 10.67
CA THR A 114 10.98 -11.62 11.13
C THR A 114 11.03 -11.59 12.65
N ASN A 115 12.23 -11.79 13.20
CA ASN A 115 12.52 -11.50 14.59
C ASN A 115 13.10 -10.08 14.73
N ARG A 116 14.42 -9.89 14.65
CA ARG A 116 15.14 -8.63 14.46
C ARG A 116 15.42 -8.35 12.98
N GLN A 117 15.60 -9.39 12.19
CA GLN A 117 15.75 -9.37 10.73
C GLN A 117 14.89 -10.50 10.15
N PRO A 118 14.50 -10.44 8.86
CA PRO A 118 13.80 -11.54 8.22
C PRO A 118 14.70 -12.78 8.11
N ASP A 119 14.10 -13.97 8.15
CA ASP A 119 14.78 -15.18 7.69
C ASP A 119 14.98 -15.11 6.18
N ALA A 120 16.20 -15.35 5.70
CA ALA A 120 16.53 -15.15 4.29
C ALA A 120 15.70 -16.05 3.36
N ASN A 121 15.52 -17.32 3.72
CA ASN A 121 14.76 -18.27 2.92
C ASN A 121 13.25 -17.96 2.95
N ALA A 122 12.73 -17.55 4.10
CA ALA A 122 11.34 -17.16 4.24
C ALA A 122 11.02 -15.88 3.45
N LEU A 123 11.92 -14.90 3.48
CA LEU A 123 11.80 -13.68 2.67
C LEU A 123 11.83 -14.00 1.18
N GLU A 124 12.79 -14.82 0.72
CA GLU A 124 12.91 -15.20 -0.69
C GLU A 124 11.65 -15.91 -1.20
N ARG A 125 11.09 -16.82 -0.39
CA ARG A 125 9.80 -17.46 -0.70
C ARG A 125 8.68 -16.45 -0.77
N TYR A 126 8.56 -15.57 0.22
CA TYR A 126 7.50 -14.57 0.27
C TYR A 126 7.51 -13.64 -0.95
N ILE A 127 8.67 -13.05 -1.29
CA ILE A 127 8.79 -12.16 -2.45
C ILE A 127 8.55 -12.91 -3.78
N SER A 128 8.90 -14.19 -3.83
CA SER A 128 8.61 -15.07 -4.98
C SER A 128 7.11 -15.39 -5.06
N GLU A 129 6.42 -15.64 -3.97
CA GLU A 129 4.99 -15.93 -3.98
C GLU A 129 4.16 -14.71 -4.42
N VAL A 130 4.52 -13.52 -3.94
CA VAL A 130 3.82 -12.27 -4.28
C VAL A 130 4.30 -11.65 -5.60
N GLN A 131 5.41 -12.13 -6.18
CA GLN A 131 6.01 -11.63 -7.42
C GLN A 131 6.36 -10.13 -7.38
N ILE A 132 6.83 -9.64 -6.22
CA ILE A 132 7.24 -8.25 -6.01
C ILE A 132 8.55 -8.26 -5.23
N THR A 133 9.61 -7.68 -5.81
CA THR A 133 10.94 -7.65 -5.23
C THR A 133 11.29 -6.23 -4.78
N PRO A 134 11.49 -5.97 -3.47
CA PRO A 134 11.97 -4.68 -3.00
C PRO A 134 13.48 -4.50 -3.30
N THR A 135 13.94 -3.25 -3.45
CA THR A 135 15.39 -2.95 -3.56
C THR A 135 16.16 -3.41 -2.31
N TYR A 136 15.60 -3.14 -1.13
CA TYR A 136 16.20 -3.46 0.15
C TYR A 136 15.15 -4.01 1.12
N ALA A 137 15.58 -4.80 2.11
CA ALA A 137 14.71 -5.30 3.17
C ALA A 137 15.41 -5.21 4.54
N VAL A 138 14.65 -4.87 5.57
CA VAL A 138 15.11 -4.82 6.96
C VAL A 138 13.98 -5.22 7.90
N GLY A 139 14.30 -5.83 9.04
CA GLY A 139 13.30 -6.21 10.03
C GLY A 139 12.51 -5.02 10.59
N PHE A 140 13.21 -3.99 11.10
CA PHE A 140 12.58 -2.79 11.66
C PHE A 140 13.39 -1.54 11.34
N LEU A 141 12.68 -0.42 11.17
CA LEU A 141 13.27 0.92 11.10
C LEU A 141 13.55 1.43 12.53
N ARG A 142 14.70 2.09 12.73
CA ARG A 142 15.15 2.61 14.02
C ARG A 142 15.44 4.10 13.94
#